data_AF-A0A3N2QL43-F1
#
_entry.id   AF-A0A3N2QL43-F1
#
_cell.length_a   1.000
_cell.length_b   1.000
_cell.length_c   1.000
_cell.angle_alpha   90.00
_cell.angle_beta   90.00
_cell.angle_gamma   90.00
#
_symmetry.space_group_name_H-M   'P 1'
#
loop_
_entity.id
_entity.type
_entity.pdbx_description
1 polymer ?
#
loop_
_entity_poly.entity_id
_entity_poly.type
_entity_poly.pdbx_seq_one_letter_code
_entity_poly.pdbx_strand_id
1 'polypeptide(L)'
;MAQDTGDFTAGEFDMTFTLSEDIATGALSIQHDVTLTEDGIRKLVETGKASVGCFVRCADTYHTELRTLAWPTGRTDFAAGVLLNRVTLRPIVWLNDTLAGWDPGTIHPEFSPPVDLGRGDIIAIGEEHIISVGQAKLAPIESIFELDRSPDIPEGTLQVDLERDRITILAGEKTHETIMLLREQKAGKPVVMNSVYLPAVMEVLDALQSGGDQYEAYRWHAPFTARCDARGVDPKTDRSILESAQKLLDGPASGLEQLVAEADR
;
A
#
# COMPACT_ATOMS: atom_id res chain seq x y z
N MET A 1 -12.57 5.75 -7.31
CA MET A 1 -13.32 6.72 -8.12
C MET A 1 -13.88 7.79 -7.18
N ALA A 2 -13.30 8.98 -7.12
CA ALA A 2 -13.97 10.16 -6.57
C ALA A 2 -14.95 10.74 -7.61
N GLN A 3 -16.06 10.04 -7.82
CA GLN A 3 -17.23 10.53 -8.54
C GLN A 3 -18.05 11.42 -7.61
N ASP A 4 -18.42 12.62 -8.07
CA ASP A 4 -19.46 13.50 -7.55
C ASP A 4 -19.25 14.13 -6.16
N THR A 5 -18.55 15.26 -6.07
CA THR A 5 -19.03 16.31 -5.14
C THR A 5 -20.26 17.04 -5.71
N GLY A 6 -20.42 17.05 -7.05
CA GLY A 6 -21.53 17.70 -7.73
C GLY A 6 -21.40 19.22 -7.83
N ASP A 7 -20.31 19.81 -7.32
CA ASP A 7 -20.12 21.27 -7.27
C ASP A 7 -19.99 21.91 -8.65
N PHE A 8 -19.49 21.14 -9.62
CA PHE A 8 -19.35 21.54 -11.01
C PHE A 8 -20.06 20.55 -11.93
N THR A 9 -20.73 21.06 -12.96
CA THR A 9 -21.46 20.31 -13.99
C THR A 9 -20.54 19.60 -14.99
N ALA A 10 -19.25 19.96 -15.01
CA ALA A 10 -18.23 19.36 -15.86
C ALA A 10 -16.84 19.54 -15.24
N GLY A 11 -15.92 18.66 -15.61
CA GLY A 11 -14.54 18.67 -15.16
C GLY A 11 -14.22 17.56 -14.17
N GLU A 12 -12.93 17.32 -13.99
CA GLU A 12 -12.34 16.29 -13.15
C GLU A 12 -11.09 16.89 -12.50
N PHE A 13 -10.84 16.50 -11.25
CA PHE A 13 -9.59 16.78 -10.56
C PHE A 13 -9.09 15.52 -9.87
N ASP A 14 -7.92 15.03 -10.30
CA ASP A 14 -7.21 13.93 -9.66
C ASP A 14 -5.70 14.10 -9.85
N MET A 15 -4.92 13.35 -9.08
CA MET A 15 -3.48 13.28 -9.18
C MET A 15 -3.00 11.85 -9.18
N THR A 16 -2.06 11.52 -10.06
CA THR A 16 -1.37 10.23 -10.02
C THR A 16 -0.02 10.40 -9.34
N PHE A 17 0.40 9.39 -8.57
CA PHE A 17 1.67 9.42 -7.82
C PHE A 17 2.55 8.24 -8.20
N THR A 18 3.83 8.51 -8.45
CA THR A 18 4.87 7.49 -8.63
C THR A 18 5.93 7.65 -7.56
N LEU A 19 6.22 6.57 -6.83
CA LEU A 19 7.17 6.59 -5.71
C LEU A 19 8.55 6.10 -6.17
N SER A 20 9.59 6.74 -5.64
CA SER A 20 10.97 6.29 -5.73
C SER A 20 11.62 6.38 -4.35
N GLU A 21 12.10 5.26 -3.84
CA GLU A 21 12.81 5.18 -2.55
C GLU A 21 14.30 4.92 -2.80
N ASP A 22 15.16 5.71 -2.18
CA ASP A 22 16.59 5.43 -2.13
C ASP A 22 16.85 4.43 -0.99
N ILE A 23 17.23 3.21 -1.35
CA ILE A 23 17.46 2.11 -0.40
C ILE A 23 18.63 2.41 0.54
N ALA A 24 19.64 3.17 0.10
CA ALA A 24 20.83 3.45 0.90
C ALA A 24 20.56 4.53 1.96
N THR A 25 19.74 5.52 1.63
CA THR A 25 19.49 6.68 2.49
C THR A 25 18.12 6.65 3.18
N GLY A 26 17.18 5.84 2.69
CA GLY A 26 15.78 5.84 3.12
C GLY A 26 15.00 7.09 2.67
N ALA A 27 15.57 7.90 1.78
CA ALA A 27 14.90 9.08 1.24
C ALA A 27 13.78 8.67 0.28
N LEU A 28 12.64 9.36 0.37
CA LEU A 28 11.49 9.14 -0.49
C LEU A 28 11.32 10.31 -1.45
N SER A 29 11.11 10.00 -2.72
CA SER A 29 10.70 10.94 -3.74
C SER A 29 9.35 10.54 -4.30
N ILE A 30 8.40 11.48 -4.29
CA ILE A 30 7.09 11.31 -4.88
C ILE A 30 7.05 12.18 -6.14
N GLN A 31 6.90 11.54 -7.29
CA GLN A 31 6.56 12.20 -8.54
C GLN A 31 5.05 12.25 -8.69
N HIS A 32 4.54 13.33 -9.27
CA HIS A 32 3.11 13.48 -9.49
C HIS A 32 2.79 14.04 -10.87
N ASP A 33 1.58 13.71 -11.33
CA ASP A 33 0.95 14.27 -12.53
C ASP A 33 -0.51 14.64 -12.20
N VAL A 34 -0.90 15.88 -12.51
CA VAL A 34 -2.22 16.42 -12.19
C VAL A 34 -3.14 16.35 -13.41
N THR A 35 -4.30 15.72 -13.23
CA THR A 35 -5.44 15.84 -14.13
C THR A 35 -6.40 16.89 -13.57
N LEU A 36 -6.57 18.02 -14.27
CA LEU A 36 -7.55 19.06 -13.93
C LEU A 36 -8.24 19.55 -15.19
N THR A 37 -9.46 19.08 -15.47
CA THR A 37 -10.19 19.34 -16.72
C THR A 37 -11.26 20.43 -16.63
N GLU A 38 -11.55 20.95 -15.43
CA GLU A 38 -12.37 22.15 -15.28
C GLU A 38 -11.54 23.39 -15.66
N ASP A 39 -11.95 24.09 -16.71
CA ASP A 39 -11.20 25.18 -17.34
C ASP A 39 -11.09 26.45 -16.47
N GLY A 40 -12.11 26.77 -15.68
CA GLY A 40 -12.13 27.88 -14.74
C GLY A 40 -11.09 27.70 -13.62
N ILE A 41 -11.09 26.56 -12.95
CA ILE A 41 -10.13 26.19 -11.91
C ILE A 41 -8.73 26.09 -12.51
N ARG A 42 -8.57 25.45 -13.68
CA ARG A 42 -7.28 25.36 -14.36
C ARG A 42 -6.67 26.74 -14.62
N LYS A 43 -7.45 27.69 -15.15
CA LYS A 43 -6.98 29.06 -15.38
C LYS A 43 -6.54 29.75 -14.08
N LEU A 44 -7.23 29.50 -12.96
CA LEU A 44 -6.82 30.05 -11.67
C LEU A 44 -5.45 29.50 -11.23
N VAL A 45 -5.19 28.20 -11.45
CA VAL A 45 -3.88 27.58 -11.17
C VAL A 45 -2.80 28.13 -12.10
N GLU A 46 -3.06 28.17 -13.41
CA GLU A 46 -2.10 28.66 -14.42
C GLU A 46 -1.76 30.15 -14.25
N THR A 47 -2.69 30.95 -13.74
CA THR A 47 -2.47 32.38 -13.45
C THR A 47 -1.93 32.65 -12.04
N GLY A 48 -1.70 31.60 -11.23
CA GLY A 48 -1.18 31.70 -9.87
C GLY A 48 -2.18 32.15 -8.82
N LYS A 49 -3.45 32.36 -9.20
CA LYS A 49 -4.55 32.71 -8.28
C LYS A 49 -5.03 31.52 -7.44
N ALA A 50 -4.67 30.30 -7.83
CA ALA A 50 -4.84 29.09 -7.06
C ALA A 50 -3.55 28.26 -7.05
N SER A 51 -3.43 27.39 -6.06
CA SER A 51 -2.33 26.43 -5.95
C SER A 51 -2.85 25.01 -5.85
N VAL A 52 -2.08 24.08 -6.41
CA VAL A 52 -2.34 22.64 -6.31
C VAL A 52 -1.41 22.03 -5.27
N GLY A 53 -1.89 21.04 -4.55
CA GLY A 53 -1.09 20.35 -3.57
C GLY A 53 -1.75 19.11 -3.02
N CYS A 54 -1.16 18.58 -1.95
CA CYS A 54 -1.69 17.43 -1.24
C CYS A 54 -1.64 17.65 0.27
N PHE A 55 -2.70 17.23 0.95
CA PHE A 55 -2.64 16.99 2.38
C PHE A 55 -2.01 15.62 2.60
N VAL A 56 -0.79 15.61 3.14
CA VAL A 56 0.02 14.41 3.40
C VAL A 56 -0.13 14.08 4.87
N ARG A 57 -0.56 12.85 5.18
CA ARG A 57 -0.68 12.37 6.56
C ARG A 57 -0.07 10.97 6.69
N CYS A 58 0.81 10.82 7.69
CA CYS A 58 1.39 9.56 8.11
C CYS A 58 1.13 9.40 9.61
N ALA A 59 0.33 8.41 9.98
CA ALA A 59 -0.04 8.18 11.37
C ALA A 59 1.15 7.67 12.18
N ASP A 60 1.98 6.80 11.60
CA ASP A 60 3.13 6.17 12.25
C ASP A 60 4.20 7.17 12.72
N THR A 61 4.38 8.27 11.99
CA THR A 61 5.37 9.32 12.30
C THR A 61 4.74 10.58 12.87
N TYR A 62 3.41 10.59 13.05
CA TYR A 62 2.62 11.78 13.39
C TYR A 62 2.83 12.96 12.43
N HIS A 63 3.31 12.68 11.20
CA HIS A 63 3.53 13.71 10.21
C HIS A 63 2.22 14.09 9.54
N THR A 64 1.90 15.38 9.54
CA THR A 64 0.75 15.94 8.84
C THR A 64 1.15 17.28 8.25
N GLU A 65 0.98 17.45 6.94
CA GLU A 65 1.38 18.66 6.25
C GLU A 65 0.52 18.91 5.01
N LEU A 66 0.16 20.18 4.77
CA LEU A 66 -0.28 20.62 3.45
C LEU A 66 0.94 20.96 2.60
N ARG A 67 1.24 20.11 1.61
CA ARG A 67 2.37 20.30 0.70
C ARG A 67 1.88 20.94 -0.61
N THR A 68 2.39 22.13 -0.92
CA THR A 68 2.24 22.73 -2.25
C THR A 68 3.08 21.97 -3.27
N LEU A 69 2.48 21.67 -4.42
CA LEU A 69 3.10 20.92 -5.50
C LEU A 69 3.27 21.79 -6.75
N ALA A 70 4.23 21.42 -7.59
CA ALA A 70 4.40 22.06 -8.89
C ALA A 70 3.26 21.65 -9.85
N TRP A 71 2.90 22.54 -10.77
CA TRP A 71 1.91 22.29 -11.81
C TRP A 71 2.58 22.19 -13.19
N PRO A 72 2.14 21.29 -14.09
CA PRO A 72 1.17 20.20 -13.88
C PRO A 72 1.82 18.93 -13.33
N THR A 73 3.15 18.85 -13.39
CA THR A 73 3.95 17.71 -12.90
C THR A 73 5.05 18.21 -11.99
N GLY A 74 5.55 17.31 -11.15
CA GLY A 74 6.67 17.65 -10.28
C GLY A 74 7.18 16.48 -9.49
N ARG A 75 8.16 16.80 -8.64
CA ARG A 75 8.78 15.88 -7.70
C ARG A 75 8.86 16.56 -6.35
N THR A 76 8.48 15.83 -5.31
CA THR A 76 8.63 16.24 -3.93
C THR A 76 9.44 15.21 -3.17
N ASP A 77 10.47 15.67 -2.48
CA ASP A 77 11.32 14.83 -1.67
C ASP A 77 10.95 14.95 -0.19
N PHE A 78 10.95 13.81 0.51
CA PHE A 78 10.76 13.73 1.94
C PHE A 78 12.04 13.18 2.57
N ALA A 79 12.46 13.80 3.67
CA ALA A 79 13.59 13.31 4.43
C ALA A 79 13.31 11.90 4.96
N ALA A 80 14.37 11.10 5.08
CA ALA A 80 14.28 9.73 5.55
C ALA A 80 13.58 9.67 6.93
N GLY A 81 12.63 8.74 7.06
CA GLY A 81 11.88 8.52 8.30
C GLY A 81 10.75 9.52 8.59
N VAL A 82 10.53 10.55 7.75
CA VAL A 82 9.37 11.45 7.89
C VAL A 82 8.07 10.74 7.54
N LEU A 83 8.13 9.86 6.55
CA LEU A 83 7.00 9.05 6.10
C LEU A 83 7.39 7.57 6.23
N LEU A 84 6.54 6.79 6.90
CA LEU A 84 6.73 5.36 7.13
C LEU A 84 5.40 4.62 7.01
N ASN A 85 5.47 3.35 6.63
CA ASN A 85 4.32 2.45 6.52
C ASN A 85 3.21 3.10 5.69
N ARG A 86 2.03 3.34 6.26
CA ARG A 86 0.86 3.82 5.53
C ARG A 86 0.81 5.34 5.52
N VAL A 87 0.79 5.93 4.33
CA VAL A 87 0.68 7.37 4.10
C VAL A 87 -0.54 7.66 3.25
N THR A 88 -1.36 8.61 3.68
CA THR A 88 -2.52 9.10 2.92
C THR A 88 -2.17 10.42 2.25
N LEU A 89 -2.44 10.52 0.95
CA LEU A 89 -2.28 11.72 0.14
C LEU A 89 -3.67 12.16 -0.33
N ARG A 90 -4.09 13.37 0.05
CA ARG A 90 -5.35 13.96 -0.43
C ARG A 90 -5.06 15.13 -1.37
N PRO A 91 -5.25 14.99 -2.68
CA PRO A 91 -5.13 16.08 -3.64
C PRO A 91 -6.13 17.19 -3.35
N ILE A 92 -5.68 18.44 -3.36
CA ILE A 92 -6.53 19.62 -3.23
C ILE A 92 -6.05 20.77 -4.10
N VAL A 93 -6.98 21.65 -4.49
CA VAL A 93 -6.70 22.98 -5.06
C VAL A 93 -7.29 24.04 -4.14
N TRP A 94 -6.52 25.06 -3.78
CA TRP A 94 -6.98 26.17 -2.96
C TRP A 94 -6.65 27.54 -3.57
N LEU A 95 -7.40 28.55 -3.18
CA LEU A 95 -7.22 29.92 -3.65
C LEU A 95 -6.07 30.65 -2.93
N ASN A 96 -5.27 31.39 -3.69
CA ASN A 96 -4.26 32.30 -3.18
C ASN A 96 -4.79 33.73 -2.98
N ASP A 97 -5.89 34.06 -3.66
CA ASP A 97 -6.55 35.37 -3.66
C ASP A 97 -8.06 35.24 -3.40
N THR A 98 -8.71 36.35 -3.08
CA THR A 98 -10.18 36.43 -3.03
C THR A 98 -10.75 36.60 -4.44
N LEU A 99 -11.82 35.87 -4.75
CA LEU A 99 -12.58 36.01 -5.98
C LEU A 99 -13.96 36.61 -5.66
N ALA A 100 -14.29 37.71 -6.34
CA ALA A 100 -15.60 38.34 -6.21
C ALA A 100 -16.43 38.08 -7.47
N GLY A 101 -17.66 37.61 -7.30
CA GLY A 101 -18.59 37.32 -8.40
C GLY A 101 -18.04 36.32 -9.43
N TRP A 102 -17.35 35.26 -8.98
CA TRP A 102 -16.77 34.27 -9.87
C TRP A 102 -17.82 33.30 -10.40
N ASP A 103 -17.82 33.12 -11.73
CA ASP A 103 -18.66 32.14 -12.41
C ASP A 103 -17.91 31.64 -13.66
N PRO A 104 -17.38 30.41 -13.64
CA PRO A 104 -16.79 29.77 -14.82
C PRO A 104 -17.85 29.23 -15.80
N GLY A 105 -19.14 29.30 -15.47
CA GLY A 105 -20.25 28.77 -16.26
C GLY A 105 -20.52 27.28 -16.03
N THR A 106 -19.69 26.62 -15.22
CA THR A 106 -19.76 25.19 -14.90
C THR A 106 -20.19 24.94 -13.46
N ILE A 107 -20.28 25.96 -12.59
CA ILE A 107 -20.76 25.80 -11.21
C ILE A 107 -22.19 25.25 -11.23
N HIS A 108 -22.45 24.26 -10.38
CA HIS A 108 -23.76 23.66 -10.30
C HIS A 108 -24.81 24.68 -9.82
N PRO A 109 -26.01 24.75 -10.45
CA PRO A 109 -26.99 25.79 -10.15
C PRO A 109 -27.47 25.85 -8.69
N GLU A 110 -27.32 24.77 -7.91
CA GLU A 110 -27.70 24.77 -6.49
C GLU A 110 -26.90 25.79 -5.66
N PHE A 111 -25.68 26.13 -6.09
CA PHE A 111 -24.80 27.10 -5.44
C PHE A 111 -25.10 28.55 -5.84
N SER A 112 -26.13 28.77 -6.68
CA SER A 112 -26.57 30.11 -7.10
C SER A 112 -25.42 31.00 -7.62
N PRO A 113 -24.66 30.58 -8.65
CA PRO A 113 -23.59 31.38 -9.21
C PRO A 113 -24.11 32.75 -9.73
N PRO A 114 -23.28 33.82 -9.67
CA PRO A 114 -21.87 33.84 -9.30
C PRO A 114 -21.62 33.74 -7.79
N VAL A 115 -20.44 33.24 -7.40
CA VAL A 115 -20.05 33.04 -5.99
C VAL A 115 -18.86 33.91 -5.58
N ASP A 116 -18.82 34.32 -4.31
CA ASP A 116 -17.67 34.96 -3.70
C ASP A 116 -16.85 33.91 -2.93
N LEU A 117 -15.54 33.84 -3.19
CA LEU A 117 -14.63 32.88 -2.57
C LEU A 117 -13.45 33.60 -1.93
N GLY A 118 -13.08 33.18 -0.73
CA GLY A 118 -12.00 33.71 0.07
C GLY A 118 -10.64 33.12 -0.30
N ARG A 119 -9.58 33.84 0.08
CA ARG A 119 -8.22 33.29 0.07
C ARG A 119 -8.16 32.08 1.01
N GLY A 120 -7.61 30.97 0.53
CA GLY A 120 -7.48 29.71 1.25
C GLY A 120 -8.66 28.76 1.07
N ASP A 121 -9.74 29.18 0.42
CA ASP A 121 -10.86 28.29 0.13
C ASP A 121 -10.42 27.17 -0.81
N ILE A 122 -10.85 25.95 -0.48
CA ILE A 122 -10.61 24.76 -1.30
C ILE A 122 -11.66 24.75 -2.41
N ILE A 123 -11.20 24.70 -3.64
CA ILE A 123 -12.05 24.77 -4.85
C ILE A 123 -12.05 23.47 -5.66
N ALA A 124 -11.20 22.50 -5.30
CA ALA A 124 -11.26 21.13 -5.81
C ALA A 124 -10.63 20.15 -4.81
N ILE A 125 -11.20 18.95 -4.70
CA ILE A 125 -10.70 17.85 -3.86
C ILE A 125 -10.66 16.58 -4.72
N GLY A 126 -9.51 15.92 -4.76
CA GLY A 126 -9.32 14.66 -5.48
C GLY A 126 -9.53 13.42 -4.59
N GLU A 127 -9.41 12.24 -5.21
CA GLU A 127 -9.48 10.96 -4.50
C GLU A 127 -8.34 10.81 -3.48
N GLU A 128 -8.58 10.11 -2.38
CA GLU A 128 -7.48 9.79 -1.46
C GLU A 128 -6.62 8.70 -2.04
N HIS A 129 -5.31 8.94 -2.07
CA HIS A 129 -4.34 7.93 -2.45
C HIS A 129 -3.67 7.40 -1.19
N ILE A 130 -3.63 6.08 -1.05
CA ILE A 130 -2.88 5.42 0.01
C ILE A 130 -1.60 4.85 -0.59
N ILE A 131 -0.48 5.30 -0.07
CA ILE A 131 0.83 4.80 -0.46
C ILE A 131 1.48 4.15 0.76
N SER A 132 2.22 3.07 0.53
CA SER A 132 3.06 2.47 1.57
C SER A 132 4.51 2.95 1.41
N VAL A 133 5.26 3.20 2.48
CA VAL A 133 6.62 3.77 2.45
C VAL A 133 7.55 2.99 3.38
N GLY A 134 8.74 2.62 2.91
CA GLY A 134 9.80 2.02 3.73
C GLY A 134 9.83 0.48 3.73
N GLN A 135 10.74 -0.04 4.57
CA GLN A 135 11.19 -1.44 4.55
C GLN A 135 10.12 -2.49 4.91
N ALA A 136 8.95 -2.11 5.42
CA ALA A 136 7.84 -3.06 5.61
C ALA A 136 7.40 -3.73 4.29
N LYS A 137 7.62 -3.06 3.15
CA LYS A 137 7.45 -3.64 1.81
C LYS A 137 8.55 -4.63 1.40
N LEU A 138 9.74 -4.50 2.00
CA LEU A 138 10.99 -5.16 1.60
C LEU A 138 11.41 -6.27 2.54
N ALA A 139 10.90 -6.30 3.77
CA ALA A 139 11.10 -7.41 4.69
C ALA A 139 10.54 -8.67 4.03
N PRO A 140 11.35 -9.75 3.89
CA PRO A 140 10.84 -11.03 3.43
C PRO A 140 9.63 -11.39 4.29
N ILE A 141 8.54 -11.82 3.67
CA ILE A 141 7.32 -12.18 4.40
C ILE A 141 7.61 -13.29 5.42
N GLU A 142 8.65 -14.09 5.20
CA GLU A 142 9.22 -15.07 6.14
C GLU A 142 9.62 -14.46 7.49
N SER A 143 9.87 -13.15 7.57
CA SER A 143 10.27 -12.46 8.81
C SER A 143 9.15 -12.31 9.83
N ILE A 144 7.88 -12.45 9.41
CA ILE A 144 6.71 -12.48 10.31
C ILE A 144 6.28 -13.92 10.66
N PHE A 145 6.93 -14.91 10.04
CA PHE A 145 6.76 -16.32 10.37
C PHE A 145 7.78 -16.78 11.42
N GLU A 146 7.37 -17.79 12.16
CA GLU A 146 8.24 -18.58 13.03
C GLU A 146 7.99 -20.06 12.76
N LEU A 147 9.04 -20.87 12.75
CA LEU A 147 8.93 -22.32 12.63
C LEU A 147 9.32 -22.93 13.97
N ASP A 148 8.37 -23.54 14.66
CA ASP A 148 8.54 -24.06 16.01
C ASP A 148 8.14 -25.54 16.09
N ARG A 149 8.69 -26.22 17.09
CA ARG A 149 8.41 -27.64 17.35
C ARG A 149 7.30 -27.77 18.38
N SER A 150 6.39 -28.71 18.16
CA SER A 150 5.35 -29.03 19.12
C SER A 150 5.19 -30.54 19.28
N PRO A 151 5.16 -31.08 20.51
CA PRO A 151 4.92 -32.50 20.75
C PRO A 151 3.47 -32.90 20.39
N ASP A 152 2.56 -31.94 20.28
CA ASP A 152 1.15 -32.17 19.94
C ASP A 152 0.92 -32.31 18.43
N ILE A 153 1.93 -32.03 17.60
CA ILE A 153 1.86 -32.13 16.15
C ILE A 153 2.48 -33.45 15.68
N PRO A 154 1.72 -34.33 15.00
CA PRO A 154 2.26 -35.56 14.43
C PRO A 154 3.37 -35.31 13.41
N GLU A 155 4.34 -36.21 13.36
CA GLU A 155 5.39 -36.17 12.33
C GLU A 155 4.80 -36.24 10.91
N GLY A 156 5.39 -35.46 9.99
CA GLY A 156 4.92 -35.33 8.61
C GLY A 156 3.73 -34.39 8.43
N THR A 157 3.29 -33.70 9.50
CA THR A 157 2.19 -32.72 9.45
C THR A 157 2.66 -31.34 9.89
N LEU A 158 1.92 -30.31 9.48
CA LEU A 158 2.14 -28.91 9.82
C LEU A 158 0.81 -28.31 10.29
N GLN A 159 0.88 -27.40 11.26
CA GLN A 159 -0.25 -26.59 11.69
C GLN A 159 0.19 -25.13 11.78
N VAL A 160 -0.68 -24.21 11.37
CA VAL A 160 -0.44 -22.77 11.54
C VAL A 160 -1.18 -22.29 12.78
N ASP A 161 -0.46 -21.63 13.68
CA ASP A 161 -0.99 -20.95 14.85
C ASP A 161 -0.92 -19.43 14.61
N LEU A 162 -2.10 -18.81 14.59
CA LEU A 162 -2.30 -17.38 14.33
C LEU A 162 -2.52 -16.59 15.63
N GLU A 163 -2.66 -17.26 16.77
CA GLU A 163 -2.98 -16.66 18.07
C GLU A 163 -1.72 -16.24 18.85
N ARG A 164 -0.65 -15.94 18.13
CA ARG A 164 0.65 -15.49 18.67
C ARG A 164 1.08 -14.19 18.01
N ASP A 165 2.14 -13.57 18.53
CA ASP A 165 2.72 -12.35 17.95
C ASP A 165 3.37 -12.56 16.57
N ARG A 166 3.65 -13.81 16.19
CA ARG A 166 4.17 -14.24 14.89
C ARG A 166 3.29 -15.34 14.33
N ILE A 167 3.19 -15.44 13.00
CA ILE A 167 2.52 -16.57 12.35
C ILE A 167 3.40 -17.81 12.60
N THR A 168 2.94 -18.70 13.46
CA THR A 168 3.78 -19.82 13.91
C THR A 168 3.41 -21.09 13.17
N ILE A 169 4.36 -21.64 12.43
CA ILE A 169 4.23 -22.95 11.80
C ILE A 169 4.74 -23.97 12.80
N LEU A 170 3.84 -24.78 13.33
CA LEU A 170 4.12 -25.86 14.27
C LEU A 170 4.34 -27.16 13.51
N ALA A 171 5.41 -27.88 13.86
CA ALA A 171 5.76 -29.18 13.30
C ALA A 171 6.18 -30.17 14.40
N GLY A 172 6.06 -31.46 14.11
CA GLY A 172 6.71 -32.51 14.93
C GLY A 172 8.24 -32.35 14.93
N GLU A 173 8.92 -32.88 15.94
CA GLU A 173 10.35 -32.66 16.18
C GLU A 173 11.23 -33.02 14.96
N LYS A 174 11.04 -34.21 14.37
CA LYS A 174 11.84 -34.63 13.21
C LYS A 174 11.49 -33.85 11.94
N THR A 175 10.22 -33.50 11.79
CA THR A 175 9.73 -32.69 10.68
C THR A 175 10.32 -31.28 10.72
N HIS A 176 10.34 -30.67 11.91
CA HIS A 176 10.98 -29.38 12.16
C HIS A 176 12.47 -29.41 11.80
N GLU A 177 13.21 -30.39 12.34
CA GLU A 177 14.64 -30.57 12.05
C GLU A 177 14.91 -30.72 10.54
N THR A 178 14.07 -31.49 9.84
CA THR A 178 14.18 -31.70 8.39
C THR A 178 13.97 -30.40 7.62
N ILE A 179 12.95 -29.60 7.99
CA ILE A 179 12.68 -28.32 7.35
C ILE A 179 13.82 -27.32 7.60
N MET A 180 14.35 -27.28 8.83
CA MET A 180 15.49 -26.43 9.17
C MET A 180 16.73 -26.79 8.34
N LEU A 181 17.04 -28.08 8.22
CA LEU A 181 18.15 -28.56 7.40
C LEU A 181 17.98 -28.17 5.91
N LEU A 182 16.77 -28.32 5.36
CA LEU A 182 16.47 -27.90 3.98
C LEU A 182 16.61 -26.39 3.81
N ARG A 183 16.20 -25.59 4.79
CA ARG A 183 16.29 -24.12 4.73
C ARG A 183 17.73 -23.61 4.67
N GLU A 184 18.67 -24.32 5.28
CA GLU A 184 20.11 -24.02 5.24
C GLU A 184 20.74 -24.35 3.87
N GLN A 185 20.15 -25.28 3.13
CA GLN A 185 20.62 -25.68 1.81
C GLN A 185 20.12 -24.74 0.72
N LYS A 186 21.01 -24.35 -0.19
CA LYS A 186 20.64 -23.48 -1.33
C LYS A 186 19.51 -24.10 -2.18
N ALA A 187 19.62 -25.39 -2.49
CA ALA A 187 18.60 -26.16 -3.21
C ALA A 187 17.36 -26.48 -2.35
N GLY A 188 17.44 -26.43 -1.02
CA GLY A 188 16.28 -26.67 -0.16
C GLY A 188 15.38 -25.45 0.01
N LYS A 189 15.90 -24.23 -0.19
CA LYS A 189 15.12 -22.98 -0.05
C LYS A 189 13.87 -22.93 -0.95
N PRO A 190 13.95 -23.21 -2.27
CA PRO A 190 12.75 -23.24 -3.11
C PRO A 190 11.77 -24.33 -2.69
N VAL A 191 12.26 -25.47 -2.23
CA VAL A 191 11.42 -26.58 -1.73
C VAL A 191 10.63 -26.10 -0.51
N VAL A 192 11.31 -25.60 0.52
CA VAL A 192 10.67 -25.11 1.76
C VAL A 192 9.70 -23.96 1.47
N MET A 193 10.03 -23.06 0.54
CA MET A 193 9.14 -21.97 0.17
C MET A 193 7.80 -22.47 -0.38
N ASN A 194 7.84 -23.48 -1.26
CA ASN A 194 6.63 -24.03 -1.89
C ASN A 194 5.91 -25.05 -1.01
N SER A 195 6.61 -25.79 -0.15
CA SER A 195 6.02 -26.88 0.65
C SER A 195 5.63 -26.48 2.07
N VAL A 196 6.17 -25.37 2.60
CA VAL A 196 5.93 -24.93 3.99
C VAL A 196 5.31 -23.54 4.00
N TYR A 197 5.99 -22.53 3.44
CA TYR A 197 5.53 -21.15 3.52
C TYR A 197 4.31 -20.87 2.65
N LEU A 198 4.25 -21.42 1.42
CA LEU A 198 3.09 -21.24 0.55
C LEU A 198 1.78 -21.76 1.20
N PRO A 199 1.70 -23.01 1.69
CA PRO A 199 0.53 -23.47 2.45
C PRO A 199 0.24 -22.61 3.68
N ALA A 200 1.27 -22.16 4.41
CA ALA A 200 1.05 -21.34 5.60
C ALA A 200 0.47 -19.96 5.28
N VAL A 201 0.91 -19.32 4.19
CA VAL A 201 0.31 -18.07 3.68
C VAL A 201 -1.12 -18.29 3.22
N MET A 202 -1.41 -19.43 2.58
CA MET A 202 -2.78 -19.78 2.18
C MET A 202 -3.71 -19.90 3.39
N GLU A 203 -3.26 -20.54 4.48
CA GLU A 203 -4.01 -20.66 5.73
C GLU A 203 -4.28 -19.28 6.38
N VAL A 204 -3.29 -18.38 6.36
CA VAL A 204 -3.47 -17.01 6.88
C VAL A 204 -4.52 -16.26 6.06
N LEU A 205 -4.48 -16.37 4.73
CA LEU A 205 -5.47 -15.73 3.86
C LEU A 205 -6.88 -16.29 4.08
N ASP A 206 -7.01 -17.60 4.24
CA ASP A 206 -8.29 -18.27 4.55
C ASP A 206 -8.88 -17.78 5.89
N ALA A 207 -8.03 -17.65 6.91
CA ALA A 207 -8.41 -17.12 8.22
C ALA A 207 -8.86 -15.65 8.14
N LEU A 208 -8.15 -14.83 7.35
CA LEU A 208 -8.51 -13.43 7.12
C LEU A 208 -9.84 -13.28 6.33
N GLN A 209 -10.13 -14.21 5.42
CA GLN A 209 -11.44 -14.29 4.73
C GLN A 209 -12.58 -14.58 5.69
N SER A 210 -12.35 -15.51 6.62
CA SER A 210 -13.39 -16.02 7.52
C SER A 210 -13.67 -15.11 8.73
N GLY A 211 -12.75 -14.20 9.07
CA GLY A 211 -12.94 -13.30 10.23
C GLY A 211 -11.73 -12.44 10.58
N GLY A 212 -11.14 -11.73 9.61
CA GLY A 212 -9.87 -11.00 9.78
C GLY A 212 -9.77 -10.04 10.98
N ASP A 213 -10.88 -9.42 11.38
CA ASP A 213 -10.91 -8.41 12.44
C ASP A 213 -10.47 -8.99 13.82
N GLN A 214 -10.58 -10.32 14.03
CA GLN A 214 -10.15 -10.96 15.27
C GLN A 214 -8.62 -11.01 15.44
N TYR A 215 -7.86 -10.80 14.35
CA TYR A 215 -6.40 -10.87 14.37
C TYR A 215 -5.72 -9.51 14.51
N GLU A 216 -6.48 -8.40 14.53
CA GLU A 216 -5.92 -7.04 14.60
C GLU A 216 -5.01 -6.80 15.80
N ALA A 217 -5.21 -7.53 16.90
CA ALA A 217 -4.42 -7.44 18.12
C ALA A 217 -3.02 -8.07 18.00
N TYR A 218 -2.80 -8.97 17.04
CA TYR A 218 -1.53 -9.68 16.92
C TYR A 218 -0.51 -8.91 16.08
N ARG A 219 0.75 -8.93 16.51
CA ARG A 219 1.83 -8.13 15.89
C ARG A 219 2.12 -8.48 14.44
N TRP A 220 1.81 -9.70 14.00
CA TRP A 220 1.99 -10.12 12.61
C TRP A 220 0.92 -9.57 11.66
N HIS A 221 -0.25 -9.16 12.17
CA HIS A 221 -1.39 -8.76 11.33
C HIS A 221 -1.06 -7.52 10.49
N ALA A 222 -0.58 -6.44 11.14
CA ALA A 222 -0.24 -5.19 10.46
C ALA A 222 0.78 -5.36 9.31
N PRO A 223 1.94 -6.02 9.49
CA PRO A 223 2.89 -6.23 8.39
C PRO A 223 2.37 -7.20 7.31
N PHE A 224 1.55 -8.19 7.66
CA PHE A 224 0.92 -9.07 6.65
C PHE A 224 -0.06 -8.28 5.78
N THR A 225 -0.94 -7.47 6.37
CA THR A 225 -1.88 -6.61 5.65
C THR A 225 -1.16 -5.57 4.80
N ALA A 226 -0.08 -4.96 5.30
CA ALA A 226 0.74 -4.05 4.51
C ALA A 226 1.37 -4.73 3.27
N ARG A 227 1.73 -6.03 3.38
CA ARG A 227 2.23 -6.82 2.26
C ARG A 227 1.11 -7.13 1.25
N CYS A 228 -0.10 -7.42 1.72
CA CYS A 228 -1.28 -7.56 0.87
C CYS A 228 -1.56 -6.28 0.07
N ASP A 229 -1.61 -5.13 0.74
CA ASP A 229 -1.79 -3.81 0.12
C ASP A 229 -0.72 -3.55 -0.95
N ALA A 230 0.56 -3.83 -0.62
CA ALA A 230 1.68 -3.62 -1.54
C ALA A 230 1.64 -4.54 -2.78
N ARG A 231 0.89 -5.64 -2.74
CA ARG A 231 0.77 -6.62 -3.83
C ARG A 231 -0.60 -6.60 -4.52
N GLY A 232 -1.45 -5.65 -4.14
CA GLY A 232 -2.83 -5.57 -4.66
C GLY A 232 -3.61 -6.86 -4.39
N VAL A 233 -3.37 -7.47 -3.22
CA VAL A 233 -4.12 -8.63 -2.72
C VAL A 233 -5.10 -8.11 -1.69
N ASP A 234 -6.39 -8.41 -1.88
CA ASP A 234 -7.41 -8.15 -0.88
C ASP A 234 -7.97 -9.49 -0.39
N PRO A 235 -7.58 -9.94 0.82
CA PRO A 235 -8.06 -11.20 1.36
C PRO A 235 -9.59 -11.30 1.35
N LYS A 236 -10.34 -10.22 1.58
CA LYS A 236 -11.81 -10.25 1.71
C LYS A 236 -12.52 -10.43 0.36
N THR A 237 -11.91 -10.04 -0.75
CA THR A 237 -12.58 -10.03 -2.07
C THR A 237 -11.94 -10.96 -3.10
N ASP A 238 -10.65 -11.29 -2.94
CA ASP A 238 -9.95 -12.21 -3.83
C ASP A 238 -10.52 -13.63 -3.74
N ARG A 239 -10.85 -14.22 -4.89
CA ARG A 239 -11.45 -15.57 -4.94
C ARG A 239 -10.42 -16.70 -4.88
N SER A 240 -9.18 -16.43 -5.24
CA SER A 240 -8.13 -17.45 -5.39
C SER A 240 -7.04 -17.27 -4.34
N ILE A 241 -7.17 -18.00 -3.23
CA ILE A 241 -6.20 -17.99 -2.13
C ILE A 241 -4.80 -18.39 -2.62
N LEU A 242 -4.72 -19.38 -3.52
CA LEU A 242 -3.45 -19.83 -4.09
C LEU A 242 -2.76 -18.73 -4.90
N GLU A 243 -3.49 -18.03 -5.78
CA GLU A 243 -2.90 -16.94 -6.58
C GLU A 243 -2.45 -15.77 -5.69
N SER A 244 -3.25 -15.41 -4.69
CA SER A 244 -2.90 -14.36 -3.74
C SER A 244 -1.66 -14.76 -2.92
N ALA A 245 -1.58 -16.00 -2.44
CA ALA A 245 -0.40 -16.50 -1.73
C ALA A 245 0.86 -16.49 -2.61
N GLN A 246 0.74 -16.90 -3.88
CA GLN A 246 1.85 -16.83 -4.84
C GLN A 246 2.33 -15.39 -5.08
N LYS A 247 1.42 -14.41 -5.17
CA LYS A 247 1.78 -12.98 -5.28
C LYS A 247 2.51 -12.46 -4.04
N LEU A 248 2.04 -12.84 -2.85
CA LEU A 248 2.67 -12.43 -1.58
C LEU A 248 4.09 -12.97 -1.43
N LEU A 249 4.32 -14.19 -1.93
CA LEU A 249 5.60 -14.90 -1.94
C LEU A 249 6.47 -14.64 -3.18
N ASP A 250 6.16 -13.63 -4.00
CA ASP A 250 6.98 -13.28 -5.19
C ASP A 250 7.14 -14.42 -6.23
N GLY A 251 6.10 -15.24 -6.41
CA GLY A 251 6.12 -16.33 -7.38
C GLY A 251 7.09 -17.45 -6.99
N PRO A 252 6.84 -18.15 -5.87
CA PRO A 252 7.80 -19.06 -5.23
C PRO A 252 8.18 -20.25 -6.11
N ALA A 253 7.33 -20.64 -7.07
CA ALA A 253 7.59 -21.72 -8.01
C ALA A 253 8.76 -21.43 -8.98
N SER A 254 9.06 -20.15 -9.24
CA SER A 254 10.20 -19.76 -10.11
C SER A 254 11.55 -20.26 -9.56
N GLY A 255 11.66 -20.39 -8.23
CA GLY A 255 12.86 -20.93 -7.59
C GLY A 255 13.09 -22.42 -7.88
N LEU A 256 12.07 -23.18 -8.29
CA LEU A 256 12.20 -24.61 -8.59
C LEU A 256 13.05 -24.87 -9.84
N GLU A 257 13.06 -23.94 -10.80
CA GLU A 257 13.89 -24.02 -12.02
C GLU A 257 15.39 -24.10 -11.68
N GLN A 258 15.79 -23.44 -10.58
CA GLN A 258 17.18 -23.43 -10.12
C GLN A 258 17.66 -24.82 -9.64
N LEU A 259 16.73 -25.70 -9.25
CA LEU A 259 17.04 -27.06 -8.79
C LEU A 259 17.49 -27.96 -9.94
N VAL A 260 16.88 -27.79 -11.11
CA VAL A 260 17.22 -28.57 -12.31
C VAL A 260 18.59 -28.13 -12.84
N ALA A 261 18.86 -26.83 -12.86
CA ALA A 261 20.13 -26.28 -13.33
C ALA A 261 21.34 -26.66 -12.45
N GLU A 262 21.13 -26.96 -11.17
CA GLU A 262 22.18 -27.45 -10.25
C GLU A 262 22.36 -28.97 -10.31
N ALA A 263 21.35 -29.74 -10.72
CA ALA A 263 21.46 -31.20 -10.89
C ALA A 263 22.21 -31.60 -12.17
N ASP A 264 22.26 -30.72 -13.16
CA ASP A 264 22.98 -30.91 -14.44
C ASP A 264 24.47 -30.47 -14.38
N ARG A 265 25.00 -30.10 -13.21
CA ARG A 265 26.41 -29.76 -12.96
C ARG A 265 27.12 -30.77 -12.07
#